data_AF-A0A493T1N2-F1
#
_entry.id   AF-A0A493T1N2-F1
#
_cell.length_a   1.000
_cell.length_b   1.000
_cell.length_c   1.000
_cell.angle_alpha   90.00
_cell.angle_beta   90.00
_cell.angle_gamma   90.00
#
_symmetry.space_group_name_H-M   'P 1'
#
loop_
_entity.id
_entity.type
_entity.pdbx_description
1 polymer ?
#
loop_
_entity_poly.entity_id
_entity_poly.type
_entity_poly.pdbx_seq_one_letter_code
_entity_poly.pdbx_strand_id
1 'polypeptide(L)'
;MKLLAHGQVVSKTRVPAHGQVLRVRLHAEGDPQPPSPGGDCRDGRCGLIKRPGDLYEVVAFHLDRVLGLNRSLPAVARRFSSPILPYSYTNGATRPIIWWAPDVQHLEDTNNDQNSCAMGWLQYQEMLRTHGRAPVVVGTPCKSIQHGEWGRLALFDFLLQVHDRLDRYCCGFEPDPSEPCVEEMLHEKCRNPAELLLVHILVRPHSPSQLVFIDNAGRPQQPEAKLNFRLLQGIDSFPEAAVAVLRSGCLGRRLLESLYVDRELWDSQGGAEGLRPLIRTLERRGQVLLRYLQQHNLTVRGTPR
;
A
#
# COMPACT_ATOMS: atom_id res chain seq x y z
N MET A 1 -7.50 -14.51 4.32
CA MET A 1 -8.22 -13.67 5.30
C MET A 1 -8.54 -14.41 6.60
N LYS A 2 -9.26 -15.56 6.58
CA LYS A 2 -9.64 -16.29 7.81
C LYS A 2 -8.47 -16.56 8.78
N LEU A 3 -7.33 -17.02 8.28
CA LEU A 3 -6.12 -17.23 9.10
C LEU A 3 -5.65 -15.94 9.79
N LEU A 4 -5.66 -14.80 9.09
CA LEU A 4 -5.26 -13.51 9.68
C LEU A 4 -6.23 -13.07 10.78
N ALA A 5 -7.53 -13.23 10.52
CA ALA A 5 -8.60 -12.79 11.42
C ALA A 5 -8.69 -13.66 12.69
N HIS A 6 -8.51 -14.98 12.56
CA HIS A 6 -8.82 -15.93 13.64
C HIS A 6 -7.66 -16.81 14.08
N GLY A 7 -6.59 -16.92 13.28
CA GLY A 7 -5.48 -17.82 13.58
C GLY A 7 -4.82 -17.49 14.92
N GLN A 8 -4.48 -18.52 15.70
CA GLN A 8 -3.78 -18.36 16.96
C GLN A 8 -2.37 -17.85 16.70
N VAL A 9 -1.96 -16.81 17.43
CA VAL A 9 -0.56 -16.35 17.41
C VAL A 9 0.28 -17.32 18.21
N VAL A 10 1.15 -18.07 17.54
CA VAL A 10 2.00 -19.11 18.18
C VAL A 10 3.44 -18.65 18.40
N SER A 11 3.89 -17.65 17.65
CA SER A 11 5.20 -17.02 17.86
C SER A 11 5.24 -15.60 17.30
N LYS A 12 6.25 -14.85 17.73
CA LYS A 12 6.50 -13.47 17.32
C LYS A 12 7.97 -13.22 17.08
N THR A 13 8.27 -12.32 16.15
CA THR A 13 9.61 -11.85 15.83
C THR A 13 9.56 -10.34 15.61
N ARG A 14 10.50 -9.59 16.19
CA ARG A 14 10.64 -8.17 15.89
C ARG A 14 11.11 -7.98 14.45
N VAL A 15 10.58 -6.97 13.78
CA VAL A 15 11.10 -6.55 12.48
C VAL A 15 12.20 -5.51 12.74
N PRO A 16 13.44 -5.71 12.26
CA PRO A 16 14.52 -4.72 12.39
C PRO A 16 14.08 -3.34 11.89
N ALA A 17 14.57 -2.26 12.52
CA ALA A 17 14.23 -0.87 12.19
C ALA A 17 12.74 -0.47 12.28
N HIS A 18 11.82 -1.40 12.57
CA HIS A 18 10.38 -1.14 12.67
C HIS A 18 9.83 -1.50 14.05
N GLY A 19 10.19 -0.71 15.07
CA GLY A 19 9.90 -1.01 16.48
C GLY A 19 8.41 -1.14 16.87
N GLN A 20 7.51 -0.68 16.01
CA GLN A 20 6.05 -0.77 16.22
C GLN A 20 5.35 -1.75 15.28
N VAL A 21 6.11 -2.57 14.56
CA VAL A 21 5.62 -3.66 13.71
C VAL A 21 6.12 -4.98 14.27
N LEU A 22 5.23 -5.97 14.32
CA LEU A 22 5.57 -7.30 14.82
C LEU A 22 5.19 -8.36 13.80
N ARG A 23 6.18 -9.17 13.40
CA ARG A 23 5.91 -10.35 12.59
C ARG A 23 5.45 -11.48 13.50
N VAL A 24 4.34 -12.12 13.16
CA VAL A 24 3.77 -13.22 13.92
C VAL A 24 3.54 -14.43 13.03
N ARG A 25 3.67 -15.61 13.62
CA ARG A 25 3.24 -16.86 13.00
C ARG A 25 1.85 -17.22 13.50
N LEU A 26 0.99 -17.60 12.57
CA LEU A 26 -0.41 -17.90 12.80
C LEU A 26 -0.66 -19.39 12.58
N HIS A 27 -1.44 -19.99 13.47
CA HIS A 27 -1.89 -21.36 13.38
C HIS A 27 -3.41 -21.38 13.25
N ALA A 28 -3.95 -22.13 12.28
CA ALA A 28 -5.39 -22.31 12.18
C ALA A 28 -5.84 -23.44 13.09
N GLU A 29 -7.00 -23.29 13.73
CA GLU A 29 -7.60 -24.37 14.48
C GLU A 29 -7.79 -25.61 13.59
N GLY A 30 -7.32 -26.77 14.07
CA GLY A 30 -7.38 -28.05 13.34
C GLY A 30 -6.18 -28.36 12.45
N ASP A 31 -5.25 -27.43 12.23
CA ASP A 31 -4.01 -27.75 11.50
C ASP A 31 -3.01 -28.50 12.40
N PRO A 32 -2.14 -29.37 11.83
CA PRO A 32 -1.05 -29.97 12.57
C PRO A 32 -0.19 -28.90 13.26
N GLN A 33 0.25 -29.18 14.49
CA GLN A 33 1.09 -28.27 15.25
C GLN A 33 2.40 -28.03 14.46
N PRO A 34 2.86 -26.77 14.30
CA PRO A 34 4.02 -26.49 13.49
C PRO A 34 5.27 -27.17 14.05
N PRO A 35 6.15 -27.72 13.19
CA PRO A 35 7.31 -28.50 13.62
C PRO A 35 8.34 -27.68 14.44
N SER A 36 8.30 -26.34 14.36
CA SER A 36 9.08 -25.48 15.25
C SER A 36 8.38 -24.13 15.52
N PRO A 37 8.42 -23.62 16.77
CA PRO A 37 7.88 -22.29 17.12
C PRO A 37 8.63 -21.13 16.43
N GLY A 38 9.88 -21.36 16.00
CA GLY A 38 10.74 -20.38 15.32
C GLY A 38 10.82 -20.55 13.80
N GLY A 39 9.92 -21.33 13.19
CA GLY A 39 9.97 -21.67 11.77
C GLY A 39 9.88 -20.47 10.83
N ASP A 40 10.57 -20.56 9.70
CA ASP A 40 10.57 -19.58 8.62
C ASP A 40 9.13 -19.35 8.08
N CYS A 41 8.84 -18.12 7.62
CA CYS A 41 7.54 -17.72 7.09
C CYS A 41 7.25 -18.23 5.67
N ARG A 42 8.07 -19.15 5.15
CA ARG A 42 7.99 -19.71 3.79
C ARG A 42 6.69 -20.41 3.48
N ASP A 43 5.98 -20.92 4.49
CA ASP A 43 4.70 -21.61 4.31
C ASP A 43 3.49 -20.65 4.24
N GLY A 44 3.73 -19.34 4.21
CA GLY A 44 2.68 -18.34 4.04
C GLY A 44 1.77 -18.18 5.26
N ARG A 45 2.17 -18.69 6.44
CA ARG A 45 1.37 -18.63 7.67
C ARG A 45 1.75 -17.47 8.59
N CYS A 46 2.47 -16.48 8.08
CA CYS A 46 2.87 -15.31 8.85
C CYS A 46 2.03 -14.08 8.52
N GLY A 47 2.00 -13.15 9.47
CA GLY A 47 1.43 -11.82 9.30
C GLY A 47 2.26 -10.74 9.99
N LEU A 48 2.06 -9.50 9.58
CA LEU A 48 2.62 -8.29 10.18
C LEU A 48 1.51 -7.56 10.93
N ILE A 49 1.62 -7.50 12.25
CA ILE A 49 0.78 -6.64 13.07
C ILE A 49 1.39 -5.24 13.06
N LYS A 50 0.64 -4.25 12.57
CA LYS A 50 1.10 -2.84 12.57
C LYS A 50 0.45 -2.01 13.69
N ARG A 51 0.64 -0.70 13.64
CA ARG A 51 0.15 0.26 14.64
C ARG A 51 -1.37 0.40 14.51
N PRO A 52 -2.08 0.79 15.58
CA PRO A 52 -3.52 1.05 15.48
C PRO A 52 -3.84 2.17 14.48
N GLY A 53 -2.96 3.16 14.34
CA GLY A 53 -3.10 4.24 13.36
C GLY A 53 -3.04 3.77 11.89
N ASP A 54 -2.50 2.57 11.64
CA ASP A 54 -2.36 2.03 10.28
C ASP A 54 -3.60 1.24 9.82
N LEU A 55 -4.73 1.32 10.56
CA LEU A 55 -5.95 0.55 10.27
C LEU A 55 -6.46 0.76 8.83
N TYR A 56 -6.12 1.90 8.22
CA TYR A 56 -6.45 2.20 6.83
C TYR A 56 -5.76 1.28 5.80
N GLU A 57 -4.74 0.52 6.18
CA GLU A 57 -4.20 -0.60 5.36
C GLU A 57 -5.29 -1.60 4.97
N VAL A 58 -6.24 -1.84 5.87
CA VAL A 58 -7.37 -2.74 5.61
C VAL A 58 -8.29 -2.11 4.56
N VAL A 59 -8.57 -0.81 4.68
CA VAL A 59 -9.38 -0.08 3.69
C VAL A 59 -8.68 -0.07 2.32
N ALA A 60 -7.37 0.15 2.29
CA ALA A 60 -6.56 0.09 1.08
C ALA A 60 -6.64 -1.29 0.42
N PHE A 61 -6.57 -2.38 1.18
CA PHE A 61 -6.76 -3.73 0.65
C PHE A 61 -8.14 -3.92 -0.01
N HIS A 62 -9.21 -3.50 0.66
CA HIS A 62 -10.57 -3.60 0.11
C HIS A 62 -10.77 -2.68 -1.11
N LEU A 63 -10.20 -1.48 -1.11
CA LEU A 63 -10.24 -0.54 -2.23
C LEU A 63 -9.56 -1.14 -3.47
N ASP A 64 -8.38 -1.73 -3.31
CA ASP A 64 -7.64 -2.41 -4.40
C ASP A 64 -8.49 -3.51 -5.06
N ARG A 65 -9.23 -4.30 -4.27
CA ARG A 65 -10.15 -5.32 -4.79
C ARG A 65 -11.33 -4.70 -5.55
N VAL A 66 -11.95 -3.66 -4.99
CA VAL A 66 -13.11 -2.97 -5.60
C VAL A 66 -12.75 -2.31 -6.92
N LEU A 67 -11.54 -1.76 -7.03
CA LEU A 67 -11.00 -1.17 -8.25
C LEU A 67 -10.48 -2.22 -9.24
N GLY A 68 -10.39 -3.49 -8.84
CA GLY A 68 -9.90 -4.59 -9.68
C GLY A 68 -8.39 -4.53 -9.96
N LEU A 69 -7.61 -3.80 -9.15
CA LEU A 69 -6.16 -3.67 -9.34
C LEU A 69 -5.45 -4.97 -9.01
N ASN A 70 -5.89 -5.61 -7.93
CA ASN A 70 -5.42 -6.88 -7.45
C ASN A 70 -3.90 -6.95 -7.13
N ARG A 71 -3.35 -5.91 -6.47
CA ARG A 71 -1.91 -5.78 -6.19
C ARG A 71 -1.54 -5.73 -4.71
N SER A 72 -2.44 -5.27 -3.85
CA SER A 72 -2.20 -5.24 -2.40
C SER A 72 -2.24 -6.64 -1.75
N LEU A 73 -1.54 -6.79 -0.63
CA LEU A 73 -1.56 -8.01 0.17
C LEU A 73 -2.83 -8.09 1.03
N PRO A 74 -3.36 -9.30 1.31
CA PRO A 74 -4.48 -9.47 2.23
C PRO A 74 -4.22 -8.80 3.57
N ALA A 75 -5.16 -7.95 4.00
CA ALA A 75 -5.13 -7.27 5.28
C ALA A 75 -6.50 -7.40 5.96
N VAL A 76 -6.50 -7.56 7.28
CA VAL A 76 -7.72 -7.55 8.08
C VAL A 76 -7.51 -6.75 9.36
N ALA A 77 -8.58 -6.22 9.93
CA ALA A 77 -8.56 -5.66 11.27
C ALA A 77 -8.70 -6.78 12.30
N ARG A 78 -7.98 -6.65 13.41
CA ARG A 78 -8.01 -7.62 14.50
C ARG A 78 -7.71 -6.96 15.84
N ARG A 79 -8.50 -7.28 16.86
CA ARG A 79 -8.10 -7.14 18.26
C ARG A 79 -7.32 -8.36 18.69
N PHE A 80 -6.16 -8.13 19.29
CA PHE A 80 -5.29 -9.21 19.76
C PHE A 80 -5.42 -9.39 21.27
N SER A 81 -5.44 -10.64 21.71
CA SER A 81 -5.51 -11.04 23.12
C SER A 81 -4.48 -12.12 23.48
N SER A 82 -3.59 -12.49 22.55
CA SER A 82 -2.63 -13.57 22.78
C SER A 82 -1.64 -13.22 23.90
N PRO A 83 -1.42 -14.11 24.89
CA PRO A 83 -0.50 -13.86 26.00
C PRO A 83 0.96 -13.77 25.56
N ILE A 84 1.29 -14.26 24.35
CA ILE A 84 2.64 -14.17 23.78
C ILE A 84 2.94 -12.74 23.33
N LEU A 85 1.93 -11.95 23.00
CA LEU A 85 2.10 -10.59 22.53
C LEU A 85 2.36 -9.61 23.68
N PRO A 86 3.21 -8.57 23.49
CA PRO A 86 3.37 -7.53 24.49
C PRO A 86 2.05 -6.80 24.77
N TYR A 87 1.89 -6.23 25.97
CA TYR A 87 0.69 -5.46 26.35
C TYR A 87 0.33 -4.35 25.35
N SER A 88 1.32 -3.69 24.76
CA SER A 88 1.09 -2.67 23.72
C SER A 88 0.27 -3.19 22.53
N TYR A 89 0.29 -4.50 22.26
CA TYR A 89 -0.48 -5.14 21.19
C TYR A 89 -1.81 -5.74 21.68
N THR A 90 -2.02 -5.90 22.99
CA THR A 90 -3.21 -6.54 23.58
C THR A 90 -4.03 -5.61 24.47
N ASN A 91 -3.77 -4.30 24.40
CA ASN A 91 -4.47 -3.24 25.14
C ASN A 91 -5.91 -2.96 24.67
N GLY A 92 -6.51 -3.87 23.90
CA GLY A 92 -7.86 -3.73 23.34
C GLY A 92 -7.96 -2.86 22.08
N ALA A 93 -6.89 -2.22 21.62
CA ALA A 93 -6.93 -1.47 20.37
C ALA A 93 -7.01 -2.40 19.15
N THR A 94 -7.92 -2.09 18.23
CA THR A 94 -7.99 -2.74 16.92
C THR A 94 -6.76 -2.37 16.08
N ARG A 95 -6.14 -3.36 15.44
CA ARG A 95 -4.93 -3.20 14.63
C ARG A 95 -5.08 -3.90 13.29
N PRO A 96 -4.47 -3.39 12.21
CA PRO A 96 -4.33 -4.15 10.99
C PRO A 96 -3.33 -5.29 11.19
N ILE A 97 -3.63 -6.44 10.60
CA ILE A 97 -2.68 -7.50 10.34
C ILE A 97 -2.64 -7.80 8.84
N ILE A 98 -1.46 -7.67 8.26
CA ILE A 98 -1.21 -7.85 6.83
C ILE A 98 -0.54 -9.19 6.63
N TRP A 99 -0.91 -9.93 5.59
CA TRP A 99 -0.24 -11.17 5.24
C TRP A 99 1.24 -10.92 4.93
N TRP A 100 2.12 -11.70 5.56
CA TRP A 100 3.54 -11.72 5.18
C TRP A 100 3.70 -12.66 4.00
N ALA A 101 3.82 -12.08 2.80
CA ALA A 101 4.05 -12.85 1.58
C ALA A 101 5.53 -13.26 1.47
N PRO A 102 5.86 -14.56 1.58
CA PRO A 102 7.26 -15.01 1.62
C PRO A 102 7.99 -14.90 0.28
N ASP A 103 7.24 -14.77 -0.81
CA ASP A 103 7.72 -14.71 -2.19
C ASP A 103 7.74 -13.28 -2.74
N VAL A 104 7.55 -12.27 -1.89
CA VAL A 104 7.89 -10.88 -2.25
C VAL A 104 9.40 -10.73 -2.22
N GLN A 105 9.97 -10.25 -3.32
CA GLN A 105 11.40 -10.08 -3.44
C GLN A 105 11.85 -8.81 -2.73
N HIS A 106 12.85 -8.91 -1.86
CA HIS A 106 13.50 -7.76 -1.24
C HIS A 106 14.96 -7.73 -1.65
N LEU A 107 15.50 -6.55 -1.94
CA LEU A 107 16.93 -6.31 -2.05
C LEU A 107 17.56 -6.42 -0.66
N GLU A 108 18.83 -6.84 -0.62
CA GLU A 108 19.66 -6.67 0.55
C GLU A 108 20.09 -5.19 0.63
N ASP A 109 19.21 -4.33 1.16
CA ASP A 109 19.51 -2.92 1.38
C ASP A 109 19.77 -2.63 2.87
N THR A 110 20.70 -1.72 3.15
CA THR A 110 21.04 -1.30 4.51
C THR A 110 20.01 -0.32 5.08
N ASN A 111 19.18 0.28 4.21
CA ASN A 111 18.27 1.36 4.57
C ASN A 111 16.85 0.86 4.90
N ASN A 112 16.57 -0.44 4.72
CA ASN A 112 15.25 -1.05 4.87
C ASN A 112 14.18 -0.36 4.01
N ASP A 113 14.55 0.04 2.78
CA ASP A 113 13.65 0.74 1.85
C ASP A 113 12.60 -0.23 1.23
N GLN A 114 12.75 -1.53 1.53
CA GLN A 114 11.88 -2.63 1.11
C GLN A 114 11.57 -2.59 -0.38
N ASN A 115 12.61 -2.51 -1.21
CA ASN A 115 12.50 -2.51 -2.66
C ASN A 115 12.90 -3.87 -3.25
N SER A 116 12.32 -4.27 -4.39
CA SER A 116 12.84 -5.36 -5.23
C SER A 116 13.85 -4.86 -6.27
N CYS A 117 13.87 -3.54 -6.49
CA CYS A 117 14.74 -2.85 -7.43
C CYS A 117 14.91 -1.39 -6.99
N ALA A 118 16.14 -0.88 -6.97
CA ALA A 118 16.45 0.47 -6.47
C ALA A 118 16.25 1.52 -7.58
N MET A 119 15.38 2.51 -7.39
CA MET A 119 15.10 3.50 -8.43
C MET A 119 15.01 4.91 -7.85
N GLY A 120 15.73 5.85 -8.45
CA GLY A 120 15.59 7.28 -8.15
C GLY A 120 14.45 7.93 -8.94
N TRP A 121 13.98 9.09 -8.48
CA TRP A 121 12.90 9.85 -9.11
C TRP A 121 13.20 10.19 -10.59
N LEU A 122 14.40 10.66 -10.90
CA LEU A 122 14.78 11.00 -12.28
C LEU A 122 14.80 9.76 -13.19
N GLN A 123 15.28 8.62 -12.68
CA GLN A 123 15.28 7.35 -13.42
C GLN A 123 13.85 6.84 -13.65
N TYR A 124 12.99 6.96 -12.65
CA TYR A 124 11.56 6.65 -12.75
C TYR A 124 10.88 7.49 -13.84
N GLN A 125 11.07 8.80 -13.82
CA GLN A 125 10.49 9.70 -14.83
C GLN A 125 10.98 9.40 -16.25
N GLU A 126 12.26 9.08 -16.42
CA GLU A 126 12.82 8.69 -17.72
C GLU A 126 12.29 7.33 -18.20
N MET A 127 12.14 6.36 -17.30
CA MET A 127 11.53 5.07 -17.61
C MET A 127 10.07 5.24 -18.05
N LEU A 128 9.28 6.06 -17.34
CA LEU A 128 7.91 6.38 -17.72
C LEU A 128 7.84 7.03 -19.10
N ARG A 129 8.70 8.01 -19.38
CA ARG A 129 8.76 8.72 -20.68
C ARG A 129 9.08 7.78 -21.84
N THR A 130 9.93 6.79 -21.60
CA THR A 130 10.43 5.87 -22.64
C THR A 130 9.62 4.58 -22.73
N HIS A 131 8.60 4.39 -21.87
CA HIS A 131 7.85 3.14 -21.73
C HIS A 131 8.78 1.94 -21.49
N GLY A 132 9.93 2.16 -20.85
CA GLY A 132 10.99 1.17 -20.67
C GLY A 132 11.73 0.72 -21.95
N ARG A 133 11.55 1.42 -23.08
CA ARG A 133 12.09 1.05 -24.40
C ARG A 133 13.44 1.66 -24.77
N ALA A 134 13.89 2.71 -24.07
CA ALA A 134 15.19 3.31 -24.35
C ALA A 134 16.33 2.30 -24.11
N PRO A 135 17.52 2.46 -24.75
CA PRO A 135 18.72 1.70 -24.39
C PRO A 135 19.19 2.17 -23.02
N VAL A 136 18.47 1.74 -21.99
CA VAL A 136 18.82 2.03 -20.61
C VAL A 136 20.03 1.19 -20.25
N VAL A 137 20.97 1.79 -19.54
CA VAL A 137 22.23 1.18 -19.10
C VAL A 137 21.98 -0.24 -18.58
N VAL A 138 22.81 -1.21 -19.00
CA VAL A 138 22.77 -2.58 -18.49
C VAL A 138 22.78 -2.54 -16.96
N GLY A 139 21.78 -3.16 -16.32
CA GLY A 139 21.59 -3.08 -14.87
C GLY A 139 20.54 -2.07 -14.39
N THR A 140 19.74 -1.48 -15.28
CA THR A 140 18.65 -0.57 -14.89
C THR A 140 17.62 -1.31 -14.01
N PRO A 141 17.41 -0.87 -12.77
CA PRO A 141 16.49 -1.51 -11.86
C PRO A 141 15.03 -1.39 -12.35
N CYS A 142 14.21 -2.40 -12.09
CA CYS A 142 12.76 -2.43 -12.36
C CYS A 142 12.30 -2.54 -13.84
N LYS A 143 13.19 -2.76 -14.82
CA LYS A 143 12.82 -2.86 -16.25
C LYS A 143 11.79 -3.95 -16.56
N SER A 144 11.70 -4.99 -15.74
CA SER A 144 10.72 -6.08 -15.93
C SER A 144 9.28 -5.63 -15.71
N ILE A 145 9.05 -4.53 -14.98
CA ILE A 145 7.72 -4.05 -14.60
C ILE A 145 6.99 -3.51 -15.83
N GLN A 146 5.77 -4.01 -16.07
CA GLN A 146 4.95 -3.54 -17.18
C GLN A 146 4.55 -2.07 -16.97
N HIS A 147 4.62 -1.28 -18.04
CA HIS A 147 4.28 0.14 -18.01
C HIS A 147 2.91 0.43 -17.36
N GLY A 148 1.91 -0.41 -17.65
CA GLY A 148 0.56 -0.27 -17.11
C GLY A 148 0.45 -0.47 -15.59
N GLU A 149 1.45 -1.06 -14.93
CA GLU A 149 1.48 -1.21 -13.48
C GLU A 149 1.71 0.13 -12.77
N TRP A 150 2.50 1.03 -13.38
CA TRP A 150 2.71 2.38 -12.83
C TRP A 150 1.43 3.20 -12.83
N GLY A 151 0.57 3.04 -13.85
CA GLY A 151 -0.76 3.64 -13.86
C GLY A 151 -1.70 3.09 -12.77
N ARG A 152 -1.54 1.82 -12.38
CA ARG A 152 -2.31 1.21 -11.27
C ARG A 152 -1.85 1.76 -9.93
N LEU A 153 -0.54 1.81 -9.75
CA LEU A 153 0.10 2.34 -8.56
C LEU A 153 -0.29 3.81 -8.36
N ALA A 154 -0.13 4.65 -9.39
CA ALA A 154 -0.45 6.06 -9.34
C ALA A 154 -1.93 6.32 -9.03
N LEU A 155 -2.86 5.57 -9.63
CA LEU A 155 -4.29 5.67 -9.32
C LEU A 155 -4.54 5.36 -7.84
N PHE A 156 -3.98 4.26 -7.35
CA PHE A 156 -4.18 3.78 -5.99
C PHE A 156 -3.58 4.73 -4.95
N ASP A 157 -2.31 5.09 -5.14
CA ASP A 157 -1.58 6.02 -4.28
C ASP A 157 -2.22 7.41 -4.30
N PHE A 158 -2.78 7.88 -5.42
CA PHE A 158 -3.51 9.15 -5.45
C PHE A 158 -4.83 9.10 -4.67
N LEU A 159 -5.62 8.03 -4.76
CA LEU A 159 -6.87 7.94 -3.98
C LEU A 159 -6.56 7.88 -2.47
N LEU A 160 -5.54 7.13 -2.09
CA LEU A 160 -5.15 6.95 -0.69
C LEU A 160 -4.24 8.07 -0.16
N GLN A 161 -3.62 8.85 -1.05
CA GLN A 161 -2.55 9.82 -0.77
C GLN A 161 -1.31 9.17 -0.11
N VAL A 162 -0.88 8.02 -0.66
CA VAL A 162 0.36 7.33 -0.27
C VAL A 162 1.53 7.97 -1.03
N HIS A 163 2.08 9.06 -0.50
CA HIS A 163 3.15 9.77 -1.18
C HIS A 163 4.56 9.28 -0.85
N ASP A 164 4.75 8.63 0.29
CA ASP A 164 6.09 8.19 0.73
C ASP A 164 6.79 7.32 -0.32
N ARG A 165 6.01 6.53 -1.06
CA ARG A 165 6.51 5.65 -2.13
C ARG A 165 7.34 6.37 -3.19
N LEU A 166 6.92 7.56 -3.61
CA LEU A 166 7.55 8.34 -4.67
C LEU A 166 8.23 9.62 -4.17
N ASP A 167 7.91 10.04 -2.94
CA ASP A 167 8.09 11.41 -2.47
C ASP A 167 8.35 11.49 -0.95
N ARG A 168 8.96 10.44 -0.35
CA ARG A 168 9.19 10.34 1.12
C ARG A 168 9.82 11.57 1.76
N TYR A 169 10.69 12.25 1.02
CA TYR A 169 11.39 13.41 1.53
C TYR A 169 10.51 14.65 1.49
N CYS A 170 9.49 14.72 0.64
CA CYS A 170 8.71 15.93 0.45
C CYS A 170 7.44 15.99 1.30
N CYS A 171 6.99 14.89 1.92
CA CYS A 171 5.74 14.79 2.71
C CYS A 171 4.48 15.27 1.99
N GLY A 172 4.45 15.15 0.66
CA GLY A 172 3.48 15.84 -0.16
C GLY A 172 3.83 17.32 -0.29
N PHE A 173 3.77 17.82 -1.53
CA PHE A 173 4.23 19.15 -1.97
C PHE A 173 4.06 20.33 -0.99
N GLU A 174 2.98 20.36 -0.21
CA GLU A 174 2.74 21.34 0.88
C GLU A 174 2.55 20.63 2.24
N PRO A 175 3.66 20.20 2.90
CA PRO A 175 3.55 19.41 4.11
C PRO A 175 3.12 20.26 5.30
N ASP A 176 2.39 19.65 6.24
CA ASP A 176 2.15 20.27 7.55
C ASP A 176 3.46 20.30 8.36
N PRO A 177 3.71 21.31 9.21
CA PRO A 177 4.90 21.33 10.07
C PRO A 177 5.07 20.10 10.97
N SER A 178 3.98 19.40 11.30
CA SER A 178 3.98 18.16 12.10
C SER A 178 4.29 16.90 11.30
N GLU A 179 4.51 17.01 9.99
CA GLU A 179 4.86 15.86 9.16
C GLU A 179 6.27 15.34 9.50
N PRO A 180 6.47 14.02 9.64
CA PRO A 180 7.77 13.46 10.05
C PRO A 180 8.95 13.92 9.18
N CYS A 181 8.81 14.02 7.86
CA CYS A 181 9.94 14.48 7.03
C CYS A 181 10.27 15.97 7.22
N VAL A 182 9.35 16.78 7.77
CA VAL A 182 9.63 18.17 8.15
C VAL A 182 10.33 18.20 9.50
N GLU A 183 9.79 17.49 10.50
CA GLU A 183 10.39 17.39 11.84
C GLU A 183 11.81 16.79 11.81
N GLU A 184 12.04 15.80 10.96
CA GLU A 184 13.32 15.12 10.78
C GLU A 184 14.25 15.83 9.76
N MET A 185 13.88 17.02 9.26
CA MET A 185 14.63 17.81 8.27
C MET A 185 14.90 17.09 6.93
N LEU A 186 14.21 15.98 6.67
CA LEU A 186 14.28 15.23 5.43
C LEU A 186 13.78 16.04 4.22
N HIS A 187 12.89 17.02 4.46
CA HIS A 187 12.35 17.93 3.45
C HIS A 187 13.38 18.78 2.71
N GLU A 188 14.58 18.98 3.27
CA GLU A 188 15.65 19.70 2.57
C GLU A 188 16.05 19.02 1.25
N LYS A 189 16.03 17.68 1.23
CA LYS A 189 16.34 16.87 0.03
C LYS A 189 15.29 17.00 -1.07
N CYS A 190 14.07 17.43 -0.73
CA CYS A 190 12.98 17.63 -1.69
C CYS A 190 13.36 18.59 -2.83
N ARG A 191 14.25 19.54 -2.56
CA ARG A 191 14.70 20.56 -3.52
C ARG A 191 15.56 19.98 -4.65
N ASN A 192 16.17 18.81 -4.45
CA ASN A 192 17.05 18.17 -5.42
C ASN A 192 16.45 16.85 -5.90
N PRO A 193 15.82 16.81 -7.10
CA PRO A 193 15.25 15.58 -7.65
C PRO A 193 16.23 14.40 -7.77
N ALA A 194 17.54 14.66 -7.84
CA ALA A 194 18.57 13.62 -7.91
C ALA A 194 18.77 12.86 -6.59
N GLU A 195 18.32 13.41 -5.45
CA GLU A 195 18.43 12.78 -4.13
C GLU A 195 17.18 11.97 -3.75
N LEU A 196 16.14 12.03 -4.57
CA LEU A 196 14.87 11.38 -4.30
C LEU A 196 14.91 9.93 -4.75
N LEU A 197 14.61 9.03 -3.82
CA LEU A 197 14.55 7.59 -4.03
C LEU A 197 13.11 7.12 -3.87
N LEU A 198 12.71 6.20 -4.74
CA LEU A 198 11.47 5.46 -4.58
C LEU A 198 11.66 4.36 -3.53
N VAL A 199 10.62 4.09 -2.77
CA VAL A 199 10.56 3.02 -1.77
C VAL A 199 9.38 2.12 -2.02
N HIS A 200 9.38 0.93 -1.43
CA HIS A 200 8.27 -0.03 -1.54
C HIS A 200 7.90 -0.36 -2.99
N ILE A 201 8.88 -0.40 -3.89
CA ILE A 201 8.73 -0.84 -5.28
C ILE A 201 9.04 -2.34 -5.32
N LEU A 202 7.97 -3.13 -5.23
CA LEU A 202 8.07 -4.56 -5.00
C LEU A 202 7.48 -5.38 -6.13
N VAL A 203 8.09 -6.53 -6.40
CA VAL A 203 7.62 -7.56 -7.31
C VAL A 203 7.78 -8.95 -6.69
N ARG A 204 7.25 -9.96 -7.36
CA ARG A 204 7.48 -11.37 -7.03
C ARG A 204 8.46 -11.98 -8.04
N PRO A 205 9.40 -12.85 -7.64
CA PRO A 205 10.33 -13.48 -8.59
C PRO A 205 9.62 -14.22 -9.73
N HIS A 206 8.48 -14.87 -9.45
CA HIS A 206 7.68 -15.61 -10.43
C HIS A 206 6.77 -14.72 -11.29
N SER A 207 6.62 -13.44 -10.92
CA SER A 207 5.85 -12.45 -11.67
C SER A 207 6.52 -11.08 -11.57
N PRO A 208 7.74 -10.93 -12.11
CA PRO A 208 8.58 -9.73 -11.93
C PRO A 208 8.06 -8.52 -12.73
N SER A 209 6.97 -8.72 -13.47
CA SER A 209 6.32 -7.73 -14.31
C SER A 209 5.14 -7.02 -13.66
N GLN A 210 4.72 -7.49 -12.48
CA GLN A 210 3.59 -6.96 -11.73
C GLN A 210 4.07 -6.43 -10.39
N LEU A 211 3.55 -5.25 -10.01
CA LEU A 211 3.87 -4.64 -8.73
C LEU A 211 3.14 -5.34 -7.58
N VAL A 212 3.69 -5.24 -6.38
CA VAL A 212 3.03 -5.62 -5.12
C VAL A 212 2.89 -4.36 -4.27
N PHE A 213 1.67 -4.07 -3.83
CA PHE A 213 1.41 -2.85 -3.05
C PHE A 213 1.47 -3.17 -1.55
N ILE A 214 2.49 -2.65 -0.89
CA ILE A 214 2.61 -2.67 0.57
C ILE A 214 2.65 -1.24 1.12
N ASP A 215 2.47 -1.11 2.43
CA ASP A 215 2.57 0.14 3.16
C ASP A 215 1.60 1.20 2.59
N ASN A 216 0.31 0.84 2.61
CA ASN A 216 -0.77 1.56 1.96
C ASN A 216 -1.69 2.31 2.94
N ALA A 217 -1.26 2.50 4.20
CA ALA A 217 -2.02 3.20 5.23
C ALA A 217 -2.42 4.64 4.83
N GLY A 218 -1.75 5.24 3.84
CA GLY A 218 -2.17 6.48 3.19
C GLY A 218 -2.45 7.63 4.15
N ARG A 219 -3.22 8.61 3.68
CA ARG A 219 -3.57 9.83 4.42
C ARG A 219 -5.05 10.15 4.23
N PRO A 220 -5.95 9.47 4.96
CA PRO A 220 -7.38 9.63 4.76
C PRO A 220 -7.89 11.04 5.12
N GLN A 221 -7.17 11.78 5.98
CA GLN A 221 -7.52 13.15 6.38
C GLN A 221 -6.89 14.24 5.50
N GLN A 222 -6.06 13.90 4.50
CA GLN A 222 -5.44 14.89 3.61
C GLN A 222 -6.52 15.76 2.94
N PRO A 223 -6.50 17.10 3.13
CA PRO A 223 -7.48 18.01 2.53
C PRO A 223 -7.43 17.97 1.01
N GLU A 224 -8.58 18.15 0.35
CA GLU A 224 -8.68 18.14 -1.12
C GLU A 224 -7.81 19.23 -1.77
N ALA A 225 -7.65 20.38 -1.13
CA ALA A 225 -6.78 21.47 -1.60
C ALA A 225 -5.28 21.12 -1.59
N LYS A 226 -4.88 20.09 -0.84
CA LYS A 226 -3.48 19.66 -0.65
C LYS A 226 -3.21 18.27 -1.23
N LEU A 227 -3.98 17.81 -2.21
CA LEU A 227 -3.72 16.52 -2.86
C LEU A 227 -2.38 16.56 -3.61
N ASN A 228 -1.58 15.50 -3.46
CA ASN A 228 -0.28 15.41 -4.12
C ASN A 228 -0.41 14.92 -5.57
N PHE A 229 -0.47 15.87 -6.51
CA PHE A 229 -0.51 15.56 -7.95
C PHE A 229 0.82 15.06 -8.51
N ARG A 230 1.93 15.17 -7.76
CA ARG A 230 3.22 14.59 -8.16
C ARG A 230 3.13 13.07 -8.37
N LEU A 231 2.21 12.40 -7.67
CA LEU A 231 1.92 10.98 -7.84
C LEU A 231 1.47 10.61 -9.26
N LEU A 232 0.94 11.57 -10.01
CA LEU A 232 0.46 11.39 -11.38
C LEU A 232 1.50 11.81 -12.42
N GLN A 233 2.62 12.41 -12.01
CA GLN A 233 3.60 13.00 -12.92
C GLN A 233 4.28 11.93 -13.79
N GLY A 234 4.23 12.14 -15.11
CA GLY A 234 4.79 11.23 -16.10
C GLY A 234 3.91 10.02 -16.42
N ILE A 235 2.80 9.82 -15.70
CA ILE A 235 1.85 8.74 -15.98
C ILE A 235 0.97 9.13 -17.16
N ASP A 236 0.94 8.30 -18.20
CA ASP A 236 0.20 8.57 -19.43
C ASP A 236 -1.01 7.65 -19.64
N SER A 237 -1.16 6.61 -18.81
CA SER A 237 -2.21 5.61 -18.95
C SER A 237 -2.70 5.05 -17.62
N PHE A 238 -4.01 4.84 -17.52
CA PHE A 238 -4.70 4.38 -16.30
C PHE A 238 -5.54 3.12 -16.57
N PRO A 239 -5.73 2.24 -15.55
CA PRO A 239 -6.49 1.00 -15.70
C PRO A 239 -7.98 1.25 -15.96
N GLU A 240 -8.48 0.76 -17.09
CA GLU A 240 -9.87 0.93 -17.52
C GLU A 240 -10.90 0.45 -16.50
N ALA A 241 -10.71 -0.73 -15.91
CA ALA A 241 -11.63 -1.28 -14.93
C ALA A 241 -11.79 -0.37 -13.70
N ALA A 242 -10.69 0.16 -13.16
CA ALA A 242 -10.73 1.06 -12.01
C ALA A 242 -11.38 2.40 -12.38
N VAL A 243 -11.00 2.97 -13.53
CA VAL A 243 -11.58 4.22 -14.03
C VAL A 243 -13.08 4.09 -14.27
N ALA A 244 -13.53 2.94 -14.78
CA ALA A 244 -14.96 2.65 -14.97
C ALA A 244 -15.72 2.62 -13.63
N VAL A 245 -15.13 2.03 -12.58
CA VAL A 245 -15.73 2.07 -11.22
C VAL A 245 -15.88 3.51 -10.74
N LEU A 246 -14.84 4.35 -10.89
CA LEU A 246 -14.90 5.76 -10.48
C LEU A 246 -15.97 6.53 -11.27
N ARG A 247 -16.03 6.36 -12.60
CA ARG A 247 -17.02 7.02 -13.47
C ARG A 247 -18.45 6.59 -13.17
N SER A 248 -18.65 5.33 -12.77
CA SER A 248 -19.99 4.79 -12.49
C SER A 248 -20.65 5.37 -11.23
N GLY A 249 -19.89 6.07 -10.37
CA GLY A 249 -20.38 6.52 -9.06
C GLY A 249 -20.65 5.38 -8.07
N CYS A 250 -20.31 4.12 -8.41
CA CYS A 250 -20.58 2.96 -7.57
C CYS A 250 -19.49 2.67 -6.53
N LEU A 251 -18.41 3.47 -6.46
CA LEU A 251 -17.27 3.22 -5.58
C LEU A 251 -17.72 3.05 -4.13
N GLY A 252 -18.48 4.00 -3.57
CA GLY A 252 -18.84 3.97 -2.16
C GLY A 252 -19.70 2.78 -1.78
N ARG A 253 -20.68 2.42 -2.63
CA ARG A 253 -21.53 1.23 -2.39
C ARG A 253 -20.69 -0.04 -2.38
N ARG A 254 -19.87 -0.25 -3.43
CA ARG A 254 -19.02 -1.45 -3.56
C ARG A 254 -17.98 -1.54 -2.44
N LEU A 255 -17.43 -0.41 -2.02
CA LEU A 255 -16.46 -0.37 -0.94
C LEU A 255 -17.11 -0.67 0.41
N LEU A 256 -18.30 -0.15 0.72
CA LEU A 256 -19.05 -0.53 1.92
C LEU A 256 -19.37 -2.03 1.95
N GLU A 257 -19.87 -2.58 0.84
CA GLU A 257 -20.15 -4.01 0.70
C GLU A 257 -18.89 -4.86 0.94
N SER A 258 -17.75 -4.44 0.39
CA SER A 258 -16.46 -5.10 0.57
C SER A 258 -15.99 -5.03 2.03
N LEU A 259 -16.03 -3.85 2.65
CA LEU A 259 -15.58 -3.62 4.04
C LEU A 259 -16.44 -4.35 5.07
N TYR A 260 -17.72 -4.58 4.79
CA TYR A 260 -18.62 -5.33 5.69
C TYR A 260 -18.13 -6.75 6.01
N VAL A 261 -17.33 -7.34 5.11
CA VAL A 261 -16.74 -8.68 5.30
C VAL A 261 -15.71 -8.69 6.45
N ASP A 262 -15.07 -7.55 6.72
CA ASP A 262 -14.20 -7.37 7.89
C ASP A 262 -15.01 -6.80 9.06
N ARG A 263 -15.58 -7.70 9.86
CA ARG A 263 -16.45 -7.34 10.99
C ARG A 263 -15.74 -6.51 12.05
N GLU A 264 -14.47 -6.79 12.31
CA GLU A 264 -13.71 -6.07 13.32
C GLU A 264 -13.46 -4.63 12.88
N LEU A 265 -13.11 -4.41 11.60
CA LEU A 265 -13.02 -3.06 11.05
C LEU A 265 -14.39 -2.37 11.09
N TRP A 266 -15.41 -3.04 10.58
CA TRP A 266 -16.76 -2.49 10.48
C TRP A 266 -17.27 -2.00 11.83
N ASP A 267 -17.25 -2.85 12.85
CA ASP A 267 -17.79 -2.54 14.16
C ASP A 267 -16.92 -1.49 14.89
N SER A 268 -15.58 -1.59 14.79
CA SER A 268 -14.67 -0.62 15.42
C SER A 268 -14.77 0.78 14.83
N GLN A 269 -15.20 0.90 13.57
CA GLN A 269 -15.39 2.17 12.89
C GLN A 269 -16.82 2.71 12.99
N GLY A 270 -17.72 2.09 13.78
CA GLY A 270 -19.11 2.55 13.92
C GLY A 270 -19.99 2.17 12.72
N GLY A 271 -19.66 1.08 12.04
CA GLY A 271 -20.37 0.53 10.90
C GLY A 271 -20.38 1.45 9.68
N ALA A 272 -21.46 1.37 8.90
CA ALA A 272 -21.59 2.16 7.68
C ALA A 272 -21.46 3.66 7.96
N GLU A 273 -22.14 4.18 8.98
CA GLU A 273 -22.19 5.61 9.28
C GLU A 273 -20.81 6.18 9.64
N GLY A 274 -20.01 5.47 10.43
CA GLY A 274 -18.66 5.94 10.74
C GLY A 274 -17.65 5.77 9.60
N LEU A 275 -17.87 4.85 8.67
CA LEU A 275 -17.06 4.70 7.45
C LEU A 275 -17.45 5.69 6.33
N ARG A 276 -18.69 6.20 6.31
CA ARG A 276 -19.18 7.11 5.25
C ARG A 276 -18.32 8.35 5.00
N PRO A 277 -17.83 9.09 6.02
CA PRO A 277 -16.98 10.27 5.78
C PRO A 277 -15.74 9.93 4.96
N LEU A 278 -15.09 8.84 5.31
CA LEU A 278 -13.90 8.34 4.62
C LEU A 278 -14.20 7.94 3.17
N ILE A 279 -15.30 7.21 2.95
CA ILE A 279 -15.74 6.82 1.61
C ILE A 279 -16.03 8.04 0.74
N ARG A 280 -16.71 9.05 1.29
CA ARG A 280 -16.95 10.32 0.57
C ARG A 280 -15.64 11.01 0.19
N THR A 281 -14.63 10.97 1.06
CA THR A 281 -13.29 11.49 0.72
C THR A 281 -12.69 10.74 -0.47
N LEU A 282 -12.75 9.41 -0.49
CA LEU A 282 -12.26 8.60 -1.61
C LEU A 282 -13.03 8.88 -2.91
N GLU A 283 -14.35 9.02 -2.84
CA GLU A 283 -15.18 9.36 -4.00
C GLU A 283 -14.84 10.74 -4.55
N ARG A 284 -14.68 11.75 -3.69
CA ARG A 284 -14.26 13.10 -4.10
C ARG A 284 -12.89 13.08 -4.77
N ARG A 285 -11.90 12.40 -4.17
CA ARG A 285 -10.58 12.21 -4.79
C ARG A 285 -10.68 11.49 -6.14
N GLY A 286 -11.59 10.51 -6.27
CA GLY A 286 -11.93 9.88 -7.54
C GLY A 286 -12.41 10.89 -8.59
N GLN A 287 -13.31 11.81 -8.22
CA GLN A 287 -13.78 12.87 -9.12
C GLN A 287 -12.66 13.87 -9.48
N VAL A 288 -11.78 14.21 -8.54
CA VAL A 288 -10.59 15.03 -8.83
C VAL A 288 -9.70 14.32 -9.85
N LEU A 289 -9.42 13.02 -9.67
CA LEU A 289 -8.61 12.25 -10.61
C LEU A 289 -9.24 12.19 -12.01
N LEU A 290 -10.57 11.97 -12.10
CA LEU A 290 -11.27 11.93 -13.38
C LEU A 290 -11.18 13.27 -14.12
N ARG A 291 -11.33 14.40 -13.42
CA ARG A 291 -11.12 15.74 -13.99
C ARG A 291 -9.69 15.92 -14.49
N TYR A 292 -8.71 15.48 -13.70
CA TYR A 292 -7.30 15.52 -14.10
C TYR A 292 -7.04 14.70 -15.37
N LEU A 293 -7.58 13.47 -15.46
CA LEU A 293 -7.42 12.63 -16.66
C LEU A 293 -7.99 13.31 -17.91
N GLN A 294 -9.15 13.97 -17.77
CA GLN A 294 -9.78 14.71 -18.86
C GLN A 294 -8.97 15.94 -19.28
N GLN A 295 -8.53 16.76 -18.32
CA GLN A 295 -7.77 18.00 -18.59
C GLN A 295 -6.42 17.73 -19.25
N HIS A 296 -5.79 16.61 -18.93
CA HIS A 296 -4.48 16.22 -19.43
C HIS A 296 -4.53 15.21 -20.59
N ASN A 297 -5.73 14.87 -21.11
CA ASN A 297 -5.93 13.90 -22.19
C ASN A 297 -5.24 12.55 -21.94
N LEU A 298 -5.32 12.06 -20.70
CA LEU A 298 -4.64 10.83 -20.27
C LEU A 298 -5.38 9.60 -20.76
N THR A 299 -4.62 8.59 -21.19
CA THR A 299 -5.20 7.39 -21.81
C THR A 299 -5.82 6.48 -20.75
N VAL A 300 -6.92 5.82 -21.09
CA VAL A 300 -7.49 4.73 -20.28
C VAL A 300 -7.32 3.44 -21.06
N ARG A 301 -6.65 2.43 -20.49
CA ARG A 301 -6.32 1.17 -21.17
C ARG A 301 -6.80 -0.03 -20.37
N GLY A 302 -7.45 -0.97 -21.04
CA GLY A 302 -7.69 -2.32 -20.52
C GLY A 302 -6.40 -3.09 -20.34
N THR A 303 -6.40 -4.08 -19.44
CA THR A 303 -5.36 -5.11 -19.43
C THR A 303 -5.36 -5.83 -20.78
N PRO A 304 -4.20 -6.07 -21.42
CA PRO A 304 -4.12 -7.10 -22.45
C PRO A 304 -4.70 -8.39 -21.89
N ARG A 305 -5.61 -9.03 -22.64
CA ARG A 305 -6.13 -10.35 -22.28
C ARG A 305 -5.03 -11.39 -22.36
#